data_AF-A0AAD9GY42-F1
#
_entry.id   AF-A0AAD9GY42-F1
#
_cell.length_a   1.000
_cell.length_b   1.000
_cell.length_c   1.000
_cell.angle_alpha   90.00
_cell.angle_beta   90.00
_cell.angle_gamma   90.00
#
_symmetry.space_group_name_H-M   'P 1'
#
loop_
_entity.id
_entity.type
_entity.pdbx_description
1 polymer ?
#
loop_
_entity_poly.entity_id
_entity_poly.type
_entity_poly.pdbx_seq_one_letter_code
_entity_poly.pdbx_strand_id
1 'polypeptide(L)'
;MSGNIAVNGARHGSGPRRPPRGRSIHTPAIRTVLMVWTAVGLGPFFLQLRGFAKFVVPHKLSENLVTPADAVRETADLLQICPSTAMVIAGARWNACPTHYYRVNDEILCHIVVPQYNAHGSFILKNHTTAPHDTTPSSCADQSYPFAGYFYHGSIGYYSVFAEASGTFCTMDNTAYIRVGGVGTYDINGANLANDTGDPGYRMSYWYIVSGITFILVRGFTLRRSFVSCTRFAKRCDLTKEAVRIQEAVVYAQESMRLSAHGAKNFHRLLLLFLLVDQGVMSDFFLLSTQEGLFGRIQSISLGYNLAGMMSMLFEMVETMNWMSERLRCIMKKLLFNYETVLVGELITAGVLQHYLTSLSRSHLKDTEPAARVISYYLMGLAGHIVFALGCLGIIIATRAIGAIVFVQSQFGNLRVLTQTCSVDAALGPRSKLILLSGYILENGELYYKHSVLKALGVLKTVEPDGYQYFVHTKLHWITMPQSNLVILGTVTNRRVEPCPERLCSGVLSLFDETLGGPAPDVDNIANAITSGTTRTSRRGILKCFSERVCCSSDVNPAPPTTRIKVGGLSNEEIPRQVVPAWQAMSLNSSRYIQVPRSELNTDASTIELKSAKL
;
A
#
# COMPACT_ATOMS: atom_id res chain seq x y z
N MET A 1 -88.15 18.10 26.31
CA MET A 1 -88.67 18.38 27.67
C MET A 1 -87.50 18.79 28.54
N SER A 2 -87.55 20.03 29.02
CA SER A 2 -86.92 20.65 30.22
C SER A 2 -85.64 20.02 30.75
N GLY A 3 -84.50 20.71 30.92
CA GLY A 3 -84.11 22.11 31.12
C GLY A 3 -82.71 22.01 31.80
N ASN A 4 -81.95 23.02 32.17
CA ASN A 4 -81.98 24.45 32.05
C ASN A 4 -80.55 24.93 32.41
N ILE A 5 -80.15 26.07 31.84
CA ILE A 5 -79.23 27.07 32.40
C ILE A 5 -77.70 26.84 32.29
N ALA A 6 -77.10 27.77 31.52
CA ALA A 6 -75.69 28.09 31.35
C ALA A 6 -75.04 28.71 32.62
N VAL A 7 -73.70 28.70 32.69
CA VAL A 7 -72.83 29.89 32.82
C VAL A 7 -71.35 29.48 32.62
N ASN A 8 -70.65 30.32 31.85
CA ASN A 8 -69.25 30.23 31.42
C ASN A 8 -68.22 30.33 32.56
N GLY A 9 -67.04 29.72 32.37
CA GLY A 9 -65.83 30.06 33.14
C GLY A 9 -64.63 29.12 32.90
N ALA A 10 -63.62 29.63 32.19
CA ALA A 10 -62.44 28.92 31.69
C ALA A 10 -61.44 28.41 32.75
N ARG A 11 -60.77 27.26 32.49
CA ARG A 11 -59.30 27.13 32.29
C ARG A 11 -58.78 25.68 32.33
N HIS A 12 -57.73 25.49 31.52
CA HIS A 12 -56.69 24.45 31.52
C HIS A 12 -57.01 23.04 31.03
N GLY A 13 -56.71 22.85 29.74
CA GLY A 13 -56.63 21.56 29.08
C GLY A 13 -55.52 20.68 29.66
N SER A 14 -55.91 19.45 29.99
CA SER A 14 -55.04 18.31 30.26
C SER A 14 -54.35 17.86 28.96
N GLY A 15 -53.06 18.18 28.82
CA GLY A 15 -52.21 17.59 27.80
C GLY A 15 -51.84 16.13 28.15
N PRO A 16 -51.65 15.26 27.14
CA PRO A 16 -51.27 13.87 27.36
C PRO A 16 -49.87 13.77 27.99
N ARG A 17 -49.76 12.98 29.06
CA ARG A 17 -48.49 12.64 29.72
C ARG A 17 -47.55 12.00 28.71
N ARG A 18 -46.42 12.66 28.42
CA ARG A 18 -45.30 12.06 27.69
C ARG A 18 -44.81 10.82 28.45
N PRO A 19 -44.56 9.69 27.77
CA PRO A 19 -43.89 8.56 28.41
C PRO A 19 -42.47 8.99 28.82
N PRO A 20 -41.90 8.38 29.88
CA PRO A 20 -40.55 8.69 30.31
C PRO A 20 -39.59 8.42 29.15
N ARG A 21 -38.75 9.42 28.81
CA ARG A 21 -37.62 9.24 27.89
C ARG A 21 -36.85 8.01 28.35
N GLY A 22 -36.93 6.93 27.56
CA GLY A 22 -36.11 5.74 27.78
C GLY A 22 -34.66 6.17 27.94
N ARG A 23 -33.99 5.67 28.99
CA ARG A 23 -32.54 5.76 29.12
C ARG A 23 -31.94 5.16 27.84
N SER A 24 -31.51 6.01 26.92
CA SER A 24 -30.58 5.62 25.87
C SER A 24 -29.37 5.01 26.57
N ILE A 25 -29.15 3.71 26.39
CA ILE A 25 -27.95 3.04 26.87
C ILE A 25 -26.80 3.69 26.10
N HIS A 26 -26.13 4.63 26.72
CA HIS A 26 -25.00 5.31 26.12
C HIS A 26 -23.84 4.32 26.07
N THR A 27 -23.56 3.78 24.88
CA THR A 27 -22.40 2.91 24.68
C THR A 27 -21.14 3.75 24.92
N PRO A 28 -20.26 3.34 25.85
CA PRO A 28 -19.01 4.06 26.09
C PRO A 28 -18.21 4.23 24.80
N ALA A 29 -17.65 5.42 24.58
CA ALA A 29 -16.84 5.73 23.40
C ALA A 29 -15.68 4.74 23.26
N ILE A 30 -15.09 4.31 24.38
CA ILE A 30 -14.03 3.30 24.40
C ILE A 30 -14.44 1.98 23.74
N ARG A 31 -15.68 1.52 23.92
CA ARG A 31 -16.14 0.27 23.30
C ARG A 31 -16.26 0.43 21.79
N THR A 32 -16.90 1.49 21.33
CA THR A 32 -17.10 1.76 19.90
C THR A 32 -15.77 1.94 19.18
N VAL A 33 -14.87 2.77 19.71
CA VAL A 33 -13.58 3.06 19.08
C VAL A 33 -12.68 1.83 19.05
N LEU A 34 -12.61 1.04 20.13
CA LEU A 34 -11.77 -0.17 20.15
C LEU A 34 -12.32 -1.30 19.27
N MET A 35 -13.65 -1.45 19.18
CA MET A 35 -14.27 -2.41 18.27
C MET A 35 -13.92 -2.05 16.81
N VAL A 36 -14.07 -0.78 16.44
CA VAL A 36 -13.70 -0.31 15.10
C VAL A 36 -12.20 -0.50 14.85
N TRP A 37 -11.34 -0.06 15.77
CA TRP A 37 -9.89 -0.23 15.66
C TRP A 37 -9.49 -1.70 15.45
N THR A 38 -10.15 -2.62 16.16
CA THR A 38 -9.93 -4.07 15.98
C THR A 38 -10.29 -4.51 14.56
N ALA A 39 -11.46 -4.09 14.05
CA ALA A 39 -11.93 -4.47 12.73
C ALA A 39 -11.05 -3.89 11.60
N VAL A 40 -10.73 -2.60 11.64
CA VAL A 40 -10.00 -1.92 10.56
C VAL A 40 -8.48 -2.03 10.67
N GLY A 41 -7.95 -2.41 11.84
CA GLY A 41 -6.52 -2.54 12.11
C GLY A 41 -6.05 -3.99 12.24
N LEU A 42 -6.57 -4.72 13.23
CA LEU A 42 -6.13 -6.08 13.51
C LEU A 42 -6.58 -7.08 12.44
N GLY A 43 -7.79 -6.92 11.88
CA GLY A 43 -8.30 -7.79 10.82
C GLY A 43 -7.34 -7.92 9.62
N PRO A 44 -7.03 -6.82 8.90
CA PRO A 44 -6.07 -6.84 7.80
C PRO A 44 -4.67 -7.34 8.22
N PHE A 45 -4.23 -6.99 9.43
CA PHE A 45 -2.93 -7.43 9.95
C PHE A 45 -2.86 -8.94 10.15
N PHE A 46 -3.91 -9.59 10.65
CA PHE A 46 -3.95 -11.05 10.78
C PHE A 46 -3.99 -11.76 9.43
N LEU A 47 -4.66 -11.19 8.43
CA LEU A 47 -4.64 -11.72 7.06
C LEU A 47 -3.23 -11.63 6.47
N GLN A 48 -2.53 -10.52 6.68
CA GLN A 48 -1.14 -10.35 6.28
C GLN A 48 -0.22 -11.35 7.00
N LEU A 49 -0.38 -11.54 8.32
CA LEU A 49 0.41 -12.49 9.10
C LEU A 49 0.20 -13.93 8.64
N ARG A 50 -1.05 -14.30 8.32
CA ARG A 50 -1.37 -15.59 7.72
C ARG A 50 -0.68 -15.75 6.36
N GLY A 51 -0.72 -14.73 5.52
CA GLY A 51 -0.05 -14.76 4.21
C GLY A 51 1.45 -14.95 4.36
N PHE A 52 2.08 -14.15 5.21
CA PHE A 52 3.50 -14.27 5.55
C PHE A 52 3.84 -15.67 6.08
N ALA A 53 3.06 -16.20 7.03
CA ALA A 53 3.28 -17.53 7.59
C ALA A 53 3.26 -18.64 6.52
N LYS A 54 2.43 -18.52 5.47
CA LYS A 54 2.42 -19.49 4.37
C LYS A 54 3.70 -19.46 3.54
N PHE A 55 4.30 -18.29 3.35
CA PHE A 55 5.44 -18.11 2.45
C PHE A 55 6.80 -18.31 3.11
N VAL A 56 6.87 -18.23 4.45
CA VAL A 56 8.12 -18.49 5.21
C VAL A 56 8.34 -19.96 5.54
N VAL A 57 7.31 -20.80 5.41
CA VAL A 57 7.46 -22.23 5.66
C VAL A 57 8.35 -22.81 4.55
N PRO A 58 9.45 -23.51 4.92
CA PRO A 58 10.28 -24.18 3.93
C PRO A 58 9.47 -25.17 3.10
N HIS A 59 9.67 -25.17 1.80
CA HIS A 59 8.99 -26.06 0.87
C HIS A 59 9.98 -27.02 0.21
N LYS A 60 9.49 -28.15 -0.28
CA LYS A 60 10.26 -29.13 -1.05
C LYS A 60 9.53 -29.39 -2.36
N LEU A 61 10.26 -29.54 -3.47
CA LEU A 61 9.67 -29.95 -4.74
C LEU A 61 9.35 -31.44 -4.70
N SER A 62 8.23 -31.85 -5.30
CA SER A 62 7.97 -33.26 -5.57
C SER A 62 9.13 -33.86 -6.38
N GLU A 63 9.57 -35.07 -5.99
CA GLU A 63 10.81 -35.66 -6.52
C GLU A 63 10.77 -35.92 -8.03
N ASN A 64 9.58 -36.22 -8.57
CA ASN A 64 9.37 -36.38 -10.00
C ASN A 64 9.45 -35.05 -10.78
N LEU A 65 9.35 -33.90 -10.11
CA LEU A 65 9.43 -32.58 -10.74
C LEU A 65 10.86 -32.00 -10.72
N VAL A 66 11.82 -32.70 -10.11
CA VAL A 66 13.22 -32.30 -10.07
C VAL A 66 13.94 -32.89 -11.29
N THR A 67 14.66 -32.05 -12.03
CA THR A 67 15.46 -32.51 -13.17
C THR A 67 16.73 -33.20 -12.66
N PRO A 68 17.02 -34.45 -13.07
CA PRO A 68 18.29 -35.11 -12.79
C PRO A 68 19.49 -34.33 -13.34
N ALA A 69 20.62 -34.39 -12.66
CA ALA A 69 21.81 -33.62 -13.04
C ALA A 69 22.43 -34.05 -14.38
N ASP A 70 22.18 -35.29 -14.81
CA ASP A 70 22.63 -35.88 -16.07
C ASP A 70 21.61 -35.77 -17.21
N ALA A 71 20.42 -35.20 -16.96
CA ALA A 71 19.38 -35.07 -17.97
C ALA A 71 19.78 -34.08 -19.07
N VAL A 72 19.59 -34.48 -20.33
CA VAL A 72 19.91 -33.66 -21.50
C VAL A 72 18.74 -32.75 -21.84
N ARG A 73 19.04 -31.48 -22.08
CA ARG A 73 18.06 -30.49 -22.52
C ARG A 73 17.70 -30.71 -23.99
N GLU A 74 16.42 -30.97 -24.27
CA GLU A 74 15.89 -31.18 -25.62
C GLU A 74 14.91 -30.06 -26.02
N THR A 75 14.90 -29.71 -27.31
CA THR A 75 14.02 -28.66 -27.89
C THR A 75 13.31 -29.09 -29.17
N ALA A 76 13.53 -30.32 -29.65
CA ALA A 76 12.91 -30.83 -30.87
C ALA A 76 11.43 -31.15 -30.65
N ASP A 77 10.57 -30.83 -31.63
CA ASP A 77 9.11 -31.08 -31.61
C ASP A 77 8.41 -30.60 -30.33
N LEU A 78 8.89 -29.47 -29.80
CA LEU A 78 8.55 -28.99 -28.46
C LEU A 78 7.05 -28.88 -28.19
N LEU A 79 6.25 -28.35 -29.11
CA LEU A 79 4.80 -28.19 -28.89
C LEU A 79 4.02 -29.50 -29.08
N GLN A 80 4.59 -30.52 -29.72
CA GLN A 80 3.99 -31.85 -29.77
C GLN A 80 4.21 -32.59 -28.46
N ILE A 81 5.40 -32.42 -27.87
CA ILE A 81 5.82 -33.09 -26.64
C ILE A 81 5.30 -32.37 -25.39
N CYS A 82 5.39 -31.04 -25.39
CA CYS A 82 4.95 -30.15 -24.32
C CYS A 82 3.84 -29.22 -24.83
N PRO A 83 2.59 -29.72 -24.97
CA PRO A 83 1.52 -28.98 -25.65
C PRO A 83 0.88 -27.86 -24.81
N SER A 84 1.23 -27.72 -23.53
CA SER A 84 0.60 -26.71 -22.65
C SER A 84 1.01 -25.28 -23.00
N THR A 85 0.06 -24.49 -23.49
CA THR A 85 0.27 -23.08 -23.89
C THR A 85 -0.39 -22.08 -22.94
N ALA A 86 -1.16 -22.56 -21.97
CA ALA A 86 -1.77 -21.73 -20.96
C ALA A 86 -2.09 -22.51 -19.70
N MET A 87 -2.23 -21.79 -18.59
CA MET A 87 -2.66 -22.31 -17.32
C MET A 87 -3.84 -21.48 -16.80
N VAL A 88 -4.85 -22.13 -16.25
CA VAL A 88 -5.95 -21.49 -15.51
C VAL A 88 -5.77 -21.84 -14.04
N ILE A 89 -5.53 -20.81 -13.23
CA ILE A 89 -5.28 -20.91 -11.79
C ILE A 89 -6.29 -20.02 -11.08
N ALA A 90 -7.09 -20.59 -10.19
CA ALA A 90 -8.11 -19.87 -9.43
C ALA A 90 -9.01 -18.95 -10.30
N GLY A 91 -9.34 -19.36 -11.52
CA GLY A 91 -10.18 -18.61 -12.46
C GLY A 91 -9.46 -17.51 -13.26
N ALA A 92 -8.15 -17.32 -13.08
CA ALA A 92 -7.33 -16.44 -13.90
C ALA A 92 -6.53 -17.24 -14.94
N ARG A 93 -6.51 -16.76 -16.20
CA ARG A 93 -5.66 -17.33 -17.26
C ARG A 93 -4.27 -16.72 -17.24
N TRP A 94 -3.27 -17.57 -17.34
CA TRP A 94 -1.85 -17.27 -17.47
C TRP A 94 -1.36 -17.88 -18.77
N ASN A 95 -0.63 -17.12 -19.59
CA ASN A 95 -0.02 -17.67 -20.79
C ASN A 95 1.23 -18.46 -20.41
N ALA A 96 1.42 -19.63 -21.00
CA ALA A 96 2.60 -20.45 -20.78
C ALA A 96 3.30 -20.70 -22.11
N CYS A 97 4.62 -20.55 -22.12
CA CYS A 97 5.46 -20.85 -23.27
C CYS A 97 6.40 -22.00 -22.88
N PRO A 98 6.19 -23.21 -23.40
CA PRO A 98 7.19 -24.26 -23.33
C PRO A 98 8.49 -23.79 -23.97
N THR A 99 9.63 -24.14 -23.37
CA THR A 99 10.95 -23.71 -23.89
C THR A 99 11.86 -24.88 -24.21
N HIS A 100 11.79 -25.94 -23.42
CA HIS A 100 12.59 -27.16 -23.55
C HIS A 100 11.96 -28.26 -22.69
N TYR A 101 12.44 -29.48 -22.85
CA TYR A 101 12.08 -30.61 -21.99
C TYR A 101 13.28 -31.48 -21.67
N TYR A 102 13.10 -32.35 -20.69
CA TYR A 102 14.03 -33.38 -20.28
C TYR A 102 13.32 -34.73 -20.33
N ARG A 103 14.00 -35.75 -20.85
CA ARG A 103 13.56 -37.14 -20.71
C ARG A 103 14.14 -37.69 -19.41
N VAL A 104 13.26 -38.01 -18.46
CA VAL A 104 13.63 -38.46 -17.13
C VAL A 104 12.96 -39.80 -16.88
N ASN A 105 13.74 -40.88 -16.97
CA ASN A 105 13.22 -42.25 -16.96
C ASN A 105 12.15 -42.43 -18.07
N ASP A 106 10.93 -42.84 -17.69
CA ASP A 106 9.76 -43.00 -18.59
C ASP A 106 8.87 -41.75 -18.67
N GLU A 107 9.23 -40.65 -18.01
CA GLU A 107 8.46 -39.40 -17.98
C GLU A 107 9.15 -38.28 -18.77
N ILE A 108 8.34 -37.31 -19.22
CA ILE A 108 8.80 -36.10 -19.90
C ILE A 108 8.53 -34.91 -18.99
N LEU A 109 9.61 -34.25 -18.58
CA LEU A 109 9.56 -33.03 -17.77
C LEU A 109 9.69 -31.81 -18.68
N CYS A 110 8.58 -31.10 -18.85
CA CYS A 110 8.47 -29.93 -19.72
C CYS A 110 8.72 -28.64 -18.93
N HIS A 111 9.68 -27.82 -19.36
CA HIS A 111 9.93 -26.51 -18.76
C HIS A 111 9.11 -25.41 -19.44
N ILE A 112 8.44 -24.59 -18.63
CA ILE A 112 7.58 -23.49 -19.04
C ILE A 112 8.03 -22.17 -18.49
N VAL A 113 7.75 -21.13 -19.26
CA VAL A 113 7.89 -19.74 -18.83
C VAL A 113 6.58 -18.98 -19.02
N VAL A 114 6.37 -17.97 -18.18
CA VAL A 114 5.31 -16.98 -18.32
C VAL A 114 6.00 -15.62 -18.52
N PRO A 115 6.31 -15.25 -19.78
CA PRO A 115 7.20 -14.12 -20.06
C PRO A 115 6.69 -12.79 -19.51
N GLN A 116 5.37 -12.61 -19.45
CA GLN A 116 4.74 -11.37 -18.97
C GLN A 116 4.94 -11.13 -17.48
N TYR A 117 5.24 -12.19 -16.73
CA TYR A 117 5.20 -12.17 -15.27
C TYR A 117 6.45 -12.78 -14.62
N ASN A 118 7.53 -12.99 -15.39
CA ASN A 118 8.79 -13.56 -14.86
C ASN A 118 8.54 -14.83 -14.02
N ALA A 119 7.70 -15.73 -14.53
CA ALA A 119 7.45 -17.01 -13.90
C ALA A 119 8.08 -18.15 -14.71
N HIS A 120 8.68 -19.10 -14.02
CA HIS A 120 9.42 -20.23 -14.58
C HIS A 120 9.07 -21.48 -13.80
N GLY A 121 9.03 -22.63 -14.46
CA GLY A 121 8.62 -23.86 -13.80
C GLY A 121 8.69 -25.05 -14.71
N SER A 122 8.34 -26.21 -14.16
CA SER A 122 8.28 -27.45 -14.92
C SER A 122 7.01 -28.22 -14.62
N PHE A 123 6.56 -29.00 -15.60
CA PHE A 123 5.37 -29.82 -15.48
C PHE A 123 5.53 -31.16 -16.19
N ILE A 124 4.73 -32.13 -15.76
CA ILE A 124 4.61 -33.46 -16.33
C ILE A 124 3.15 -33.68 -16.72
N LEU A 125 2.96 -34.29 -17.88
CA LEU A 125 1.66 -34.81 -18.34
C LEU A 125 1.70 -36.32 -18.32
N LYS A 126 0.66 -36.94 -17.78
CA LYS A 126 0.54 -38.40 -17.81
C LYS A 126 -0.23 -38.85 -19.05
N ASN A 127 0.18 -39.98 -19.63
CA ASN A 127 -0.42 -40.53 -20.86
C ASN A 127 -1.66 -41.40 -20.60
N HIS A 128 -2.54 -40.95 -19.72
CA HIS A 128 -3.85 -41.57 -19.49
C HIS A 128 -4.89 -40.48 -19.22
N THR A 129 -6.14 -40.73 -19.60
CA THR A 129 -7.21 -39.78 -19.32
C THR A 129 -7.65 -39.89 -17.85
N THR A 130 -8.15 -38.78 -17.31
CA THR A 130 -8.67 -38.67 -15.94
C THR A 130 -9.92 -37.80 -15.93
N ALA A 131 -10.68 -37.87 -14.83
CA ALA A 131 -11.78 -36.94 -14.61
C ALA A 131 -11.27 -35.48 -14.68
N PRO A 132 -11.97 -34.59 -15.41
CA PRO A 132 -11.56 -33.20 -15.58
C PRO A 132 -11.58 -32.43 -14.25
N HIS A 133 -10.74 -31.39 -14.14
CA HIS A 133 -10.78 -30.45 -13.02
C HIS A 133 -12.12 -29.69 -12.99
N ASP A 134 -12.55 -29.23 -11.81
CA ASP A 134 -13.85 -28.58 -11.59
C ASP A 134 -14.09 -27.34 -12.48
N THR A 135 -13.02 -26.70 -12.94
CA THR A 135 -13.05 -25.49 -13.79
C THR A 135 -12.77 -25.77 -15.27
N THR A 136 -12.52 -27.02 -15.63
CA THR A 136 -12.32 -27.45 -17.01
C THR A 136 -13.64 -27.37 -17.79
N PRO A 137 -13.65 -26.82 -19.01
CA PRO A 137 -14.84 -26.79 -19.86
C PRO A 137 -15.41 -28.19 -20.12
N SER A 138 -16.73 -28.30 -20.20
CA SER A 138 -17.40 -29.58 -20.48
C SER A 138 -16.97 -30.22 -21.80
N SER A 139 -16.53 -29.41 -22.78
CA SER A 139 -15.97 -29.89 -24.05
C SER A 139 -14.68 -30.69 -23.90
N CYS A 140 -14.00 -30.61 -22.75
CA CYS A 140 -12.74 -31.29 -22.46
C CYS A 140 -12.91 -32.54 -21.58
N ALA A 141 -14.14 -32.97 -21.28
CA ALA A 141 -14.41 -34.02 -20.30
C ALA A 141 -13.69 -35.35 -20.62
N ASP A 142 -13.70 -35.77 -21.89
CA ASP A 142 -13.06 -37.02 -22.34
C ASP A 142 -11.61 -36.84 -22.82
N GLN A 143 -11.10 -35.61 -22.78
CA GLN A 143 -9.79 -35.21 -23.30
C GLN A 143 -8.93 -34.52 -22.24
N SER A 144 -9.10 -34.96 -20.99
CA SER A 144 -8.40 -34.43 -19.83
C SER A 144 -7.32 -35.41 -19.35
N TYR A 145 -6.09 -34.93 -19.24
CA TYR A 145 -4.92 -35.69 -18.82
C TYR A 145 -4.39 -35.17 -17.49
N PRO A 146 -3.88 -36.01 -16.57
CA PRO A 146 -3.31 -35.54 -15.32
C PRO A 146 -2.14 -34.58 -15.56
N PHE A 147 -2.17 -33.46 -14.86
CA PHE A 147 -1.12 -32.44 -14.83
C PHE A 147 -0.54 -32.36 -13.41
N ALA A 148 0.78 -32.40 -13.31
CA ALA A 148 1.51 -32.06 -12.10
C ALA A 148 2.67 -31.13 -12.46
N GLY A 149 2.86 -30.07 -11.69
CA GLY A 149 3.94 -29.14 -11.97
C GLY A 149 4.16 -28.14 -10.85
N TYR A 150 5.18 -27.32 -11.01
CA TYR A 150 5.44 -26.18 -10.15
C TYR A 150 5.85 -24.98 -10.98
N PHE A 151 5.74 -23.80 -10.38
CA PHE A 151 6.39 -22.62 -10.89
C PHE A 151 6.85 -21.72 -9.75
N TYR A 152 7.90 -20.96 -10.05
CA TYR A 152 8.36 -19.83 -9.28
C TYR A 152 8.02 -18.56 -10.05
N HIS A 153 7.47 -17.59 -9.36
CA HIS A 153 7.18 -16.25 -9.87
C HIS A 153 8.15 -15.26 -9.23
N GLY A 154 9.06 -14.68 -10.01
CA GLY A 154 10.03 -13.73 -9.48
C GLY A 154 9.39 -12.47 -8.91
N SER A 155 9.88 -12.01 -7.76
CA SER A 155 9.49 -10.73 -7.16
C SER A 155 10.42 -9.60 -7.63
N ILE A 156 10.15 -8.37 -7.19
CA ILE A 156 11.07 -7.23 -7.29
C ILE A 156 12.25 -7.44 -6.32
N GLY A 157 12.01 -8.06 -5.17
CA GLY A 157 13.09 -8.56 -4.30
C GLY A 157 13.91 -9.67 -4.96
N TYR A 158 15.11 -9.95 -4.44
CA TYR A 158 15.95 -11.08 -4.86
C TYR A 158 15.39 -12.43 -4.38
N TYR A 159 14.09 -12.67 -4.57
CA TYR A 159 13.40 -13.92 -4.27
C TYR A 159 12.28 -14.18 -5.26
N SER A 160 11.82 -15.42 -5.29
CA SER A 160 10.67 -15.86 -6.08
C SER A 160 9.65 -16.56 -5.19
N VAL A 161 8.37 -16.38 -5.54
CA VAL A 161 7.26 -17.06 -4.88
C VAL A 161 7.01 -18.40 -5.55
N PHE A 162 7.03 -19.47 -4.78
CA PHE A 162 6.78 -20.83 -5.24
C PHE A 162 5.30 -21.18 -5.19
N ALA A 163 4.82 -21.88 -6.21
CA ALA A 163 3.57 -22.60 -6.20
C ALA A 163 3.75 -23.99 -6.82
N GLU A 164 3.32 -25.01 -6.09
CA GLU A 164 3.15 -26.37 -6.59
C GLU A 164 1.69 -26.60 -6.93
N ALA A 165 1.44 -27.09 -8.13
CA ALA A 165 0.11 -27.19 -8.70
C ALA A 165 -0.16 -28.57 -9.30
N SER A 166 -1.41 -29.00 -9.18
CA SER A 166 -1.92 -30.23 -9.78
C SER A 166 -3.29 -29.99 -10.40
N GLY A 167 -3.66 -30.79 -11.38
CA GLY A 167 -4.95 -30.66 -12.04
C GLY A 167 -5.01 -31.46 -13.32
N THR A 168 -5.64 -30.89 -14.35
CA THR A 168 -5.84 -31.56 -15.63
C THR A 168 -5.50 -30.67 -16.82
N PHE A 169 -4.84 -31.26 -17.81
CA PHE A 169 -4.57 -30.63 -19.10
C PHE A 169 -5.62 -31.04 -20.14
N CYS A 170 -6.18 -30.06 -20.86
CA CYS A 170 -7.09 -30.33 -21.97
C CYS A 170 -6.37 -30.20 -23.32
N THR A 171 -6.48 -31.24 -24.15
CA THR A 171 -5.89 -31.26 -25.51
C THR A 171 -6.66 -30.42 -26.53
N MET A 172 -7.94 -30.12 -26.29
CA MET A 172 -8.76 -29.34 -27.24
C MET A 172 -8.38 -27.86 -27.28
N ASP A 173 -7.94 -27.30 -26.15
CA ASP A 173 -7.60 -25.88 -26.02
C ASP A 173 -6.17 -25.63 -25.53
N ASN A 174 -5.37 -26.69 -25.43
CA ASN A 174 -3.98 -26.68 -24.97
C ASN A 174 -3.79 -25.93 -23.64
N THR A 175 -4.76 -26.04 -22.74
CA THR A 175 -4.77 -25.33 -21.46
C THR A 175 -4.75 -26.31 -20.28
N ALA A 176 -3.88 -26.05 -19.31
CA ALA A 176 -3.86 -26.73 -18.02
C ALA A 176 -4.79 -26.03 -17.02
N TYR A 177 -5.73 -26.76 -16.45
CA TYR A 177 -6.65 -26.32 -15.41
C TYR A 177 -6.15 -26.87 -14.08
N ILE A 178 -5.61 -25.99 -13.23
CA ILE A 178 -4.77 -26.41 -12.11
C ILE A 178 -5.16 -25.72 -10.80
N ARG A 179 -5.01 -26.46 -9.71
CA ARG A 179 -5.14 -25.99 -8.33
C ARG A 179 -3.78 -25.99 -7.66
N VAL A 180 -3.47 -24.90 -6.97
CA VAL A 180 -2.24 -24.78 -6.17
C VAL A 180 -2.42 -25.51 -4.84
N GLY A 181 -1.60 -26.53 -4.62
CA GLY A 181 -1.58 -27.34 -3.40
C GLY A 181 -0.52 -26.90 -2.39
N GLY A 182 0.59 -26.34 -2.86
CA GLY A 182 1.71 -25.89 -2.02
C GLY A 182 2.19 -24.49 -2.40
N VAL A 183 2.63 -23.72 -1.42
CA VAL A 183 3.24 -22.39 -1.62
C VAL A 183 4.49 -22.23 -0.77
N GLY A 184 5.41 -21.39 -1.21
CA GLY A 184 6.67 -21.13 -0.50
C GLY A 184 7.44 -19.98 -1.14
N THR A 185 8.69 -19.81 -0.77
CA THR A 185 9.57 -18.78 -1.35
C THR A 185 11.00 -19.27 -1.45
N TYR A 186 11.77 -18.77 -2.41
CA TYR A 186 13.18 -19.12 -2.55
C TYR A 186 14.00 -17.94 -3.06
N ASP A 187 15.25 -17.79 -2.58
CA ASP A 187 16.16 -16.70 -2.94
C ASP A 187 16.76 -16.93 -4.35
N ILE A 188 15.91 -16.79 -5.37
CA ILE A 188 16.26 -16.95 -6.77
C ILE A 188 15.47 -15.95 -7.62
N ASN A 189 16.07 -15.45 -8.72
CA ASN A 189 15.37 -14.58 -9.67
C ASN A 189 16.11 -14.52 -11.02
N GLY A 190 15.47 -13.93 -12.03
CA GLY A 190 16.07 -13.63 -13.34
C GLY A 190 16.64 -14.85 -14.06
N ALA A 191 17.87 -14.75 -14.58
CA ALA A 191 18.49 -15.82 -15.35
C ALA A 191 18.73 -17.10 -14.53
N ASN A 192 19.04 -16.97 -13.24
CA ASN A 192 19.20 -18.12 -12.35
C ASN A 192 17.88 -18.87 -12.20
N LEU A 193 16.77 -18.12 -12.08
CA LEU A 193 15.44 -18.71 -12.01
C LEU A 193 15.07 -19.44 -13.32
N ALA A 194 15.42 -18.87 -14.47
CA ALA A 194 15.13 -19.47 -15.77
C ALA A 194 15.90 -20.77 -16.06
N ASN A 195 16.99 -21.01 -15.33
CA ASN A 195 17.84 -22.19 -15.44
C ASN A 195 17.73 -23.11 -14.21
N ASP A 196 16.79 -22.86 -13.30
CA ASP A 196 16.63 -23.69 -12.10
C ASP A 196 16.07 -25.06 -12.49
N THR A 197 16.80 -26.10 -12.10
CA THR A 197 16.45 -27.50 -12.34
C THR A 197 15.72 -28.14 -11.15
N GLY A 198 15.55 -27.41 -10.05
CA GLY A 198 15.08 -28.00 -8.80
C GLY A 198 16.21 -28.73 -8.05
N ASP A 199 15.94 -29.03 -6.79
CA ASP A 199 16.75 -29.94 -5.96
C ASP A 199 15.83 -30.64 -4.94
N PRO A 200 16.21 -31.82 -4.42
CA PRO A 200 15.37 -32.59 -3.51
C PRO A 200 15.36 -32.04 -2.06
N GLY A 201 16.10 -30.96 -1.80
CA GLY A 201 16.21 -30.34 -0.49
C GLY A 201 15.04 -29.43 -0.14
N TYR A 202 15.03 -28.97 1.11
CA TYR A 202 14.14 -27.89 1.54
C TYR A 202 14.67 -26.54 1.05
N ARG A 203 13.77 -25.74 0.49
CA ARG A 203 14.03 -24.41 -0.03
C ARG A 203 13.24 -23.38 0.78
N MET A 204 13.85 -22.21 0.99
CA MET A 204 13.23 -21.07 1.65
C MET A 204 13.92 -19.77 1.22
N SER A 205 13.23 -18.63 1.34
CA SER A 205 13.83 -17.31 1.11
C SER A 205 14.16 -16.62 2.44
N TYR A 206 15.45 -16.41 2.69
CA TYR A 206 15.90 -15.60 3.82
C TYR A 206 15.60 -14.12 3.59
N TRP A 207 15.65 -13.67 2.33
CA TRP A 207 15.29 -12.29 1.98
C TRP A 207 13.83 -11.97 2.32
N TYR A 208 12.90 -12.85 1.92
CA TYR A 208 11.48 -12.72 2.22
C TYR A 208 11.22 -12.72 3.73
N ILE A 209 11.91 -13.60 4.48
CA ILE A 209 11.79 -13.65 5.94
C ILE A 209 12.24 -12.33 6.58
N VAL A 210 13.42 -11.83 6.24
CA VAL A 210 13.98 -10.61 6.86
C VAL A 210 13.12 -9.38 6.52
N SER A 211 12.76 -9.21 5.25
CA SER A 211 11.94 -8.09 4.79
C SER A 211 10.51 -8.17 5.32
N GLY A 212 9.91 -9.35 5.35
CA GLY A 212 8.58 -9.60 5.90
C GLY A 212 8.51 -9.39 7.42
N ILE A 213 9.49 -9.88 8.19
CA ILE A 213 9.59 -9.58 9.64
C ILE A 213 9.70 -8.07 9.85
N THR A 214 10.55 -7.38 9.08
CA THR A 214 10.70 -5.93 9.16
C THR A 214 9.37 -5.22 8.92
N PHE A 215 8.63 -5.63 7.89
CA PHE A 215 7.34 -5.03 7.58
C PHE A 215 6.26 -5.32 8.63
N ILE A 216 6.23 -6.54 9.17
CA ILE A 216 5.34 -6.93 10.29
C ILE A 216 5.64 -6.09 11.54
N LEU A 217 6.92 -5.89 11.88
CA LEU A 217 7.31 -5.04 13.01
C LEU A 217 6.84 -3.60 12.81
N VAL A 218 7.04 -3.01 11.62
CA VAL A 218 6.56 -1.65 11.29
C VAL A 218 5.04 -1.55 11.45
N ARG A 219 4.28 -2.53 10.94
CA ARG A 219 2.83 -2.61 11.10
C ARG A 219 2.41 -2.77 12.56
N GLY A 220 3.10 -3.62 13.32
CA GLY A 220 2.89 -3.82 14.75
C GLY A 220 3.09 -2.53 15.57
N PHE A 221 4.17 -1.78 15.30
CA PHE A 221 4.39 -0.47 15.92
C PHE A 221 3.32 0.55 15.53
N THR A 222 2.89 0.55 14.26
CA THR A 222 1.81 1.41 13.77
C THR A 222 0.50 1.12 14.51
N LEU A 223 0.14 -0.16 14.66
CA LEU A 223 -1.04 -0.61 15.40
C LEU A 223 -0.95 -0.25 16.89
N ARG A 224 0.20 -0.49 17.54
CA ARG A 224 0.42 -0.10 18.94
C ARG A 224 0.24 1.40 19.14
N ARG A 225 0.83 2.23 18.27
CA ARG A 225 0.68 3.69 18.32
C ARG A 225 -0.78 4.10 18.13
N SER A 226 -1.45 3.52 17.14
CA SER A 226 -2.86 3.76 16.86
C SER A 226 -3.75 3.37 18.05
N PHE A 227 -3.51 2.23 18.68
CA PHE A 227 -4.22 1.76 19.86
C PHE A 227 -4.13 2.77 21.01
N VAL A 228 -2.93 3.26 21.30
CA VAL A 228 -2.71 4.28 22.34
C VAL A 228 -3.46 5.57 22.01
N SER A 229 -3.38 6.03 20.75
CA SER A 229 -4.10 7.24 20.29
C SER A 229 -5.61 7.09 20.43
N CYS A 230 -6.18 5.99 19.92
CA CYS A 230 -7.60 5.65 19.99
C CYS A 230 -8.09 5.56 21.43
N THR A 231 -7.32 4.91 22.31
CA THR A 231 -7.64 4.79 23.73
C THR A 231 -7.66 6.15 24.42
N ARG A 232 -6.67 7.02 24.16
CA ARG A 232 -6.62 8.37 24.75
C ARG A 232 -7.79 9.22 24.26
N PHE A 233 -8.09 9.19 22.96
CA PHE A 233 -9.23 9.88 22.37
C PHE A 233 -10.56 9.42 22.98
N ALA A 234 -10.79 8.12 23.04
CA ALA A 234 -12.03 7.57 23.55
C ALA A 234 -12.22 7.85 25.04
N LYS A 235 -11.15 7.71 25.86
CA LYS A 235 -11.19 8.12 27.27
C LYS A 235 -11.55 9.59 27.45
N ARG A 236 -11.02 10.47 26.60
CA ARG A 236 -11.37 11.90 26.63
C ARG A 236 -12.85 12.13 26.32
N CYS A 237 -13.38 11.44 25.30
CA CYS A 237 -14.82 11.51 24.97
C CYS A 237 -15.71 11.00 26.12
N ASP A 238 -15.30 9.90 26.77
CA ASP A 238 -16.03 9.38 27.93
C ASP A 238 -16.00 10.36 29.12
N LEU A 239 -14.86 11.03 29.36
CA LEU A 239 -14.73 12.07 30.40
C LEU A 239 -15.61 13.29 30.10
N THR A 240 -15.73 13.71 28.84
CA THR A 240 -16.61 14.80 28.42
C THR A 240 -18.06 14.36 28.19
N LYS A 241 -18.40 13.09 28.44
CA LYS A 241 -19.73 12.47 28.24
C LYS A 241 -20.26 12.64 26.81
N GLU A 242 -19.37 12.62 25.84
CA GLU A 242 -19.76 12.71 24.44
C GLU A 242 -19.78 11.35 23.76
N ALA A 243 -20.89 11.03 23.10
CA ALA A 243 -20.98 9.89 22.21
C ALA A 243 -19.97 10.00 21.06
N VAL A 244 -19.52 8.83 20.59
CA VAL A 244 -18.77 8.69 19.34
C VAL A 244 -19.55 7.75 18.43
N ARG A 245 -19.89 8.24 17.23
CA ARG A 245 -20.56 7.40 16.22
C ARG A 245 -19.57 6.45 15.58
N ILE A 246 -20.05 5.32 15.04
CA ILE A 246 -19.19 4.35 14.34
C ILE A 246 -18.42 5.01 13.20
N GLN A 247 -19.06 5.86 12.40
CA GLN A 247 -18.41 6.57 11.30
C GLN A 247 -17.26 7.47 11.78
N GLU A 248 -17.46 8.20 12.89
CA GLU A 248 -16.43 9.06 13.50
C GLU A 248 -15.27 8.23 14.07
N ALA A 249 -15.58 7.08 14.67
CA ALA A 249 -14.58 6.13 15.14
C ALA A 249 -13.76 5.53 13.98
N VAL A 250 -14.38 5.24 12.84
CA VAL A 250 -13.67 4.75 11.63
C VAL A 250 -12.69 5.80 11.13
N VAL A 251 -13.14 7.06 11.02
CA VAL A 251 -12.29 8.20 10.61
C VAL A 251 -11.07 8.31 11.52
N TYR A 252 -11.28 8.40 12.82
CA TYR A 252 -10.19 8.55 13.78
C TYR A 252 -9.24 7.34 13.77
N ALA A 253 -9.78 6.13 13.73
CA ALA A 253 -8.98 4.91 13.69
C ALA A 253 -8.10 4.85 12.44
N GLN A 254 -8.65 5.16 11.25
CA GLN A 254 -7.91 5.14 10.00
C GLN A 254 -6.81 6.21 9.94
N GLU A 255 -7.07 7.45 10.37
CA GLU A 255 -6.01 8.48 10.48
C GLU A 255 -4.89 8.05 11.43
N SER A 256 -5.24 7.45 12.57
CA SER A 256 -4.24 7.04 13.57
C SER A 256 -3.32 5.89 13.10
N MET A 257 -3.79 5.09 12.13
CA MET A 257 -3.07 3.94 11.54
C MET A 257 -2.23 4.29 10.31
N ARG A 258 -1.99 5.58 10.05
CA ARG A 258 -1.11 6.03 8.96
C ARG A 258 0.26 5.34 9.04
N LEU A 259 0.74 4.80 7.91
CA LEU A 259 1.99 4.05 7.88
C LEU A 259 3.22 4.95 8.10
N SER A 260 3.22 6.12 7.48
CA SER A 260 4.24 7.15 7.69
C SER A 260 3.86 8.04 8.89
N ALA A 261 4.85 8.41 9.71
CA ALA A 261 4.62 9.40 10.77
C ALA A 261 4.56 10.83 10.22
N HIS A 262 4.03 11.76 11.00
CA HIS A 262 4.12 13.19 10.67
C HIS A 262 5.60 13.62 10.64
N GLY A 263 6.00 14.31 9.56
CA GLY A 263 7.40 14.71 9.35
C GLY A 263 8.30 13.62 8.72
N ALA A 264 7.74 12.51 8.25
CA ALA A 264 8.47 11.52 7.47
C ALA A 264 9.06 12.14 6.18
N LYS A 265 10.38 12.04 5.99
CA LYS A 265 11.05 12.34 4.70
C LYS A 265 10.61 11.35 3.61
N ASN A 266 10.72 11.76 2.34
CA ASN A 266 10.37 10.92 1.19
C ASN A 266 11.20 9.64 1.08
N PHE A 267 12.47 9.64 1.50
CA PHE A 267 13.26 8.41 1.55
C PHE A 267 12.63 7.36 2.50
N HIS A 268 12.15 7.76 3.68
CA HIS A 268 11.45 6.84 4.58
C HIS A 268 10.15 6.31 3.95
N ARG A 269 9.40 7.17 3.25
CA ARG A 269 8.18 6.77 2.53
C ARG A 269 8.48 5.81 1.39
N LEU A 270 9.58 6.01 0.67
CA LEU A 270 10.04 5.12 -0.39
C LEU A 270 10.39 3.73 0.16
N LEU A 271 11.09 3.67 1.29
CA LEU A 271 11.39 2.41 1.97
C LEU A 271 10.12 1.67 2.42
N LEU A 272 9.16 2.40 3.00
CA LEU A 272 7.87 1.82 3.39
C LEU A 272 7.05 1.37 2.18
N LEU A 273 7.09 2.12 1.08
CA LEU A 273 6.42 1.78 -0.16
C LEU A 273 7.01 0.49 -0.74
N PHE A 274 8.34 0.35 -0.74
CA PHE A 274 9.02 -0.87 -1.15
C PHE A 274 8.55 -2.08 -0.33
N LEU A 275 8.57 -1.98 1.01
CA LEU A 275 8.08 -3.06 1.89
C LEU A 275 6.59 -3.35 1.65
N LEU A 276 5.77 -2.33 1.45
CA LEU A 276 4.35 -2.48 1.20
C LEU A 276 4.07 -3.20 -0.13
N VAL A 277 4.80 -2.86 -1.19
CA VAL A 277 4.65 -3.49 -2.51
C VAL A 277 5.16 -4.92 -2.47
N ASP A 278 6.41 -5.11 -2.03
CA ASP A 278 7.09 -6.40 -2.08
C ASP A 278 6.50 -7.43 -1.09
N GLN A 279 6.17 -7.01 0.13
CA GLN A 279 5.67 -7.93 1.16
C GLN A 279 4.14 -7.92 1.31
N GLY A 280 3.48 -6.80 1.05
CA GLY A 280 2.02 -6.68 1.16
C GLY A 280 1.31 -7.03 -0.14
N VAL A 281 1.46 -6.16 -1.14
CA VAL A 281 0.70 -6.25 -2.40
C VAL A 281 1.03 -7.52 -3.17
N MET A 282 2.32 -7.83 -3.37
CA MET A 282 2.72 -9.01 -4.15
C MET A 282 2.31 -10.33 -3.48
N SER A 283 2.48 -10.44 -2.15
CA SER A 283 2.06 -11.64 -1.41
C SER A 283 0.54 -11.83 -1.46
N ASP A 284 -0.24 -10.79 -1.22
CA ASP A 284 -1.70 -10.87 -1.28
C ASP A 284 -2.21 -11.16 -2.69
N PHE A 285 -1.59 -10.54 -3.69
CA PHE A 285 -1.88 -10.77 -5.10
C PHE A 285 -1.64 -12.23 -5.49
N PHE A 286 -0.49 -12.79 -5.11
CA PHE A 286 -0.16 -14.17 -5.41
C PHE A 286 -1.16 -15.13 -4.75
N LEU A 287 -1.48 -14.91 -3.47
CA LEU A 287 -2.46 -15.74 -2.77
C LEU A 287 -3.86 -15.64 -3.39
N LEU A 288 -4.29 -14.45 -3.82
CA LEU A 288 -5.57 -14.26 -4.51
C LEU A 288 -5.61 -14.93 -5.89
N SER A 289 -4.47 -14.99 -6.57
CA SER A 289 -4.33 -15.61 -7.90
C SER A 289 -4.14 -17.12 -7.85
N THR A 290 -3.88 -17.69 -6.67
CA THR A 290 -3.59 -19.12 -6.49
C THR A 290 -4.61 -19.84 -5.61
N GLN A 291 -5.31 -19.14 -4.72
CA GLN A 291 -6.30 -19.74 -3.83
C GLN A 291 -7.72 -19.62 -4.36
N GLU A 292 -8.39 -20.75 -4.47
CA GLU A 292 -9.81 -20.84 -4.80
C GLU A 292 -10.71 -20.65 -3.56
N GLY A 293 -11.98 -20.33 -3.80
CA GLY A 293 -13.03 -20.35 -2.79
C GLY A 293 -13.04 -19.17 -1.81
N LEU A 294 -13.62 -19.39 -0.63
CA LEU A 294 -13.88 -18.34 0.38
C LEU A 294 -12.60 -17.67 0.87
N PHE A 295 -11.51 -18.43 1.00
CA PHE A 295 -10.24 -17.89 1.47
C PHE A 295 -9.60 -16.91 0.48
N GLY A 296 -9.66 -17.20 -0.82
CA GLY A 296 -9.24 -16.25 -1.86
C GLY A 296 -10.06 -14.96 -1.78
N ARG A 297 -11.39 -15.07 -1.62
CA ARG A 297 -12.28 -13.91 -1.44
C ARG A 297 -11.95 -13.09 -0.21
N ILE A 298 -11.60 -13.71 0.92
CA ILE A 298 -11.19 -12.97 2.12
C ILE A 298 -9.85 -12.25 1.89
N GLN A 299 -8.92 -12.83 1.13
CA GLN A 299 -7.64 -12.19 0.82
C GLN A 299 -7.81 -10.89 0.03
N SER A 300 -8.89 -10.76 -0.76
CA SER A 300 -9.23 -9.51 -1.46
C SER A 300 -9.34 -8.29 -0.54
N ILE A 301 -9.76 -8.49 0.72
CA ILE A 301 -9.84 -7.43 1.73
C ILE A 301 -8.43 -6.94 2.11
N SER A 302 -7.50 -7.87 2.32
CA SER A 302 -6.10 -7.56 2.63
C SER A 302 -5.44 -6.83 1.45
N LEU A 303 -5.62 -7.36 0.23
CA LEU A 303 -5.10 -6.74 -0.98
C LEU A 303 -5.63 -5.31 -1.14
N GLY A 304 -6.94 -5.12 -0.96
CA GLY A 304 -7.55 -3.81 -1.08
C GLY A 304 -7.04 -2.81 -0.04
N TYR A 305 -6.79 -3.26 1.19
CA TYR A 305 -6.19 -2.44 2.23
C TYR A 305 -4.74 -2.05 1.90
N ASN A 306 -3.93 -2.98 1.38
CA ASN A 306 -2.56 -2.72 0.97
C ASN A 306 -2.49 -1.77 -0.24
N LEU A 307 -3.39 -1.92 -1.22
CA LEU A 307 -3.53 -1.00 -2.35
C LEU A 307 -3.93 0.42 -1.90
N ALA A 308 -4.87 0.54 -0.95
CA ALA A 308 -5.25 1.85 -0.40
C ALA A 308 -4.09 2.50 0.37
N GLY A 309 -3.26 1.69 1.05
CA GLY A 309 -2.01 2.13 1.68
C GLY A 309 -1.00 2.68 0.66
N MET A 310 -0.85 1.98 -0.48
CA MET A 310 0.05 2.36 -1.56
C MET A 310 -0.37 3.68 -2.19
N MET A 311 -1.67 3.83 -2.51
CA MET A 311 -2.26 5.07 -3.03
C MET A 311 -2.01 6.26 -2.12
N SER A 312 -2.27 6.08 -0.83
CA SER A 312 -2.01 7.10 0.19
C SER A 312 -0.54 7.50 0.24
N MET A 313 0.37 6.52 0.28
CA MET A 313 1.80 6.79 0.40
C MET A 313 2.33 7.56 -0.81
N LEU A 314 1.93 7.15 -2.02
CA LEU A 314 2.29 7.83 -3.26
C LEU A 314 1.80 9.28 -3.25
N PHE A 315 0.54 9.51 -2.88
CA PHE A 315 -0.02 10.85 -2.80
C PHE A 315 0.68 11.72 -1.76
N GLU A 316 1.00 11.17 -0.58
CA GLU A 316 1.75 11.89 0.45
C GLU A 316 3.15 12.30 -0.01
N MET A 317 3.82 11.46 -0.80
CA MET A 317 5.11 11.81 -1.39
C MET A 317 4.97 13.00 -2.33
N VAL A 318 4.01 12.96 -3.27
CA VAL A 318 3.72 14.08 -4.19
C VAL A 318 3.33 15.35 -3.43
N GLU A 319 2.50 15.24 -2.40
CA GLU A 319 2.06 16.36 -1.56
C GLU A 319 3.26 17.04 -0.89
N THR A 320 4.20 16.27 -0.33
CA THR A 320 5.41 16.88 0.29
C THR A 320 6.47 17.37 -0.68
N MET A 321 6.39 17.01 -1.96
CA MET A 321 7.25 17.59 -2.99
C MET A 321 6.75 18.96 -3.46
N ASN A 322 5.60 19.44 -2.96
CA ASN A 322 4.94 20.68 -3.38
C ASN A 322 4.70 20.74 -4.90
N TRP A 323 4.43 19.59 -5.52
CA TRP A 323 4.18 19.47 -6.97
C TRP A 323 2.75 19.84 -7.37
N MET A 324 1.88 20.15 -6.41
CA MET A 324 0.47 20.48 -6.63
C MET A 324 0.14 21.80 -5.95
N SER A 325 -0.66 22.63 -6.62
CA SER A 325 -1.27 23.80 -5.96
C SER A 325 -2.27 23.36 -4.89
N GLU A 326 -2.53 24.23 -3.91
CA GLU A 326 -3.50 23.95 -2.84
C GLU A 326 -4.90 23.62 -3.37
N ARG A 327 -5.32 24.30 -4.44
CA ARG A 327 -6.59 24.04 -5.10
C ARG A 327 -6.64 22.63 -5.69
N LEU A 328 -5.61 22.22 -6.43
CA LEU A 328 -5.54 20.88 -7.01
C LEU A 328 -5.45 19.81 -5.93
N ARG A 329 -4.66 20.05 -4.87
CA ARG A 329 -4.54 19.17 -3.70
C ARG A 329 -5.90 18.93 -3.05
N CYS A 330 -6.69 19.98 -2.83
CA CYS A 330 -8.04 19.86 -2.26
C CYS A 330 -8.99 19.07 -3.17
N ILE A 331 -9.00 19.38 -4.47
CA ILE A 331 -9.84 18.67 -5.46
C ILE A 331 -9.49 17.17 -5.47
N MET A 332 -8.20 16.84 -5.55
CA MET A 332 -7.72 15.45 -5.54
C MET A 332 -8.07 14.74 -4.25
N LYS A 333 -7.93 15.40 -3.08
CA LYS A 333 -8.34 14.79 -1.81
C LYS A 333 -9.84 14.49 -1.78
N LYS A 334 -10.68 15.42 -2.22
CA LYS A 334 -12.14 15.23 -2.24
C LYS A 334 -12.56 14.12 -3.20
N LEU A 335 -11.94 14.03 -4.38
CA LEU A 335 -12.27 13.02 -5.39
C LEU A 335 -11.72 11.63 -5.05
N LEU A 336 -10.46 11.55 -4.61
CA LEU A 336 -9.73 10.28 -4.54
C LEU A 336 -9.39 9.85 -3.11
N PHE A 337 -9.38 10.75 -2.14
CA PHE A 337 -8.96 10.49 -0.77
C PHE A 337 -10.04 10.95 0.22
N ASN A 338 -11.25 10.40 0.05
CA ASN A 338 -12.36 10.63 0.97
C ASN A 338 -12.84 9.35 1.66
N TYR A 339 -13.40 9.47 2.84
CA TYR A 339 -13.85 8.34 3.66
C TYR A 339 -15.04 7.57 3.09
N GLU A 340 -15.87 8.20 2.27
CA GLU A 340 -17.05 7.58 1.69
C GLU A 340 -16.69 6.58 0.58
N THR A 341 -15.62 6.83 -0.18
CA THR A 341 -15.17 5.97 -1.27
C THR A 341 -13.83 5.30 -1.02
N VAL A 342 -13.14 5.61 0.10
CA VAL A 342 -11.93 4.90 0.50
C VAL A 342 -12.26 3.40 0.68
N LEU A 343 -11.45 2.53 0.08
CA LEU A 343 -11.63 1.08 -0.01
C LEU A 343 -12.66 0.59 -1.04
N VAL A 344 -13.62 1.41 -1.49
CA VAL A 344 -14.61 0.96 -2.49
C VAL A 344 -13.91 0.61 -3.80
N GLY A 345 -13.06 1.51 -4.30
CA GLY A 345 -12.32 1.25 -5.53
C GLY A 345 -11.38 0.07 -5.41
N GLU A 346 -10.70 -0.07 -4.28
CA GLU A 346 -9.81 -1.20 -4.02
C GLU A 346 -10.52 -2.55 -3.91
N LEU A 347 -11.69 -2.60 -3.28
CA LEU A 347 -12.49 -3.83 -3.20
C LEU A 347 -13.07 -4.22 -4.55
N ILE A 348 -13.52 -3.24 -5.37
CA ILE A 348 -13.95 -3.48 -6.75
C ILE A 348 -12.78 -4.04 -7.56
N THR A 349 -11.61 -3.38 -7.51
CA THR A 349 -10.41 -3.84 -8.22
C THR A 349 -10.02 -5.27 -7.79
N ALA A 350 -10.05 -5.57 -6.50
CA ALA A 350 -9.76 -6.92 -6.01
C ALA A 350 -10.81 -7.95 -6.47
N GLY A 351 -12.08 -7.57 -6.57
CA GLY A 351 -13.17 -8.42 -7.06
C GLY A 351 -13.11 -8.71 -8.56
N VAL A 352 -12.66 -7.74 -9.37
CA VAL A 352 -12.53 -7.92 -10.84
C VAL A 352 -11.15 -8.40 -11.27
N LEU A 353 -10.22 -8.60 -10.33
CA LEU A 353 -8.81 -8.83 -10.60
C LEU A 353 -8.54 -10.03 -11.50
N GLN A 354 -9.23 -11.15 -11.25
CA GLN A 354 -9.07 -12.39 -12.02
C GLN A 354 -9.54 -12.22 -13.48
N HIS A 355 -10.63 -11.47 -13.68
CA HIS A 355 -11.13 -11.12 -15.00
C HIS A 355 -10.14 -10.19 -15.72
N TYR A 356 -9.62 -9.20 -15.01
CA TYR A 356 -8.63 -8.27 -15.55
C TYR A 356 -7.32 -8.98 -15.95
N LEU A 357 -6.80 -9.88 -15.11
CA LEU A 357 -5.65 -10.74 -15.44
C LEU A 357 -5.91 -11.58 -16.70
N THR A 358 -7.08 -12.22 -16.76
CA THR A 358 -7.46 -13.01 -17.94
C THR A 358 -7.55 -12.14 -19.20
N SER A 359 -8.09 -10.93 -19.09
CA SER A 359 -8.14 -9.97 -20.21
C SER A 359 -6.73 -9.56 -20.67
N LEU A 360 -5.84 -9.25 -19.73
CA LEU A 360 -4.44 -8.95 -20.05
C LEU A 360 -3.72 -10.13 -20.70
N SER A 361 -3.96 -11.36 -20.22
CA SER A 361 -3.38 -12.56 -20.83
C SER A 361 -3.83 -12.75 -22.28
N ARG A 362 -5.04 -12.31 -22.63
CA ARG A 362 -5.56 -12.40 -24.01
C ARG A 362 -5.14 -11.24 -24.91
N SER A 363 -4.57 -10.19 -24.33
CA SER A 363 -4.08 -9.02 -25.06
C SER A 363 -2.76 -9.30 -25.79
N HIS A 364 -2.22 -8.30 -26.47
CA HIS A 364 -0.89 -8.35 -27.11
C HIS A 364 0.27 -8.65 -26.16
N LEU A 365 0.06 -8.61 -24.83
CA LEU A 365 1.05 -9.08 -23.86
C LEU A 365 1.40 -10.57 -24.05
N LYS A 366 0.51 -11.38 -24.65
CA LYS A 366 0.81 -12.78 -24.97
C LYS A 366 2.00 -12.94 -25.93
N ASP A 367 2.23 -11.95 -26.79
CA ASP A 367 3.23 -11.98 -27.85
C ASP A 367 4.60 -11.44 -27.40
N THR A 368 4.83 -11.33 -26.08
CA THR A 368 6.06 -10.76 -25.48
C THR A 368 7.22 -11.74 -25.39
N GLU A 369 7.01 -13.03 -25.68
CA GLU A 369 8.05 -14.05 -25.59
C GLU A 369 9.32 -13.74 -26.39
N PRO A 370 9.25 -13.34 -27.69
CA PRO A 370 10.47 -13.06 -28.45
C PRO A 370 11.27 -11.92 -27.84
N ALA A 371 10.60 -10.87 -27.37
CA ALA A 371 11.23 -9.75 -26.69
C ALA A 371 11.84 -10.14 -25.34
N ALA A 372 11.17 -11.02 -24.59
CA ALA A 372 11.68 -11.53 -23.32
C ALA A 372 12.97 -12.37 -23.50
N ARG A 373 13.05 -13.17 -24.57
CA ARG A 373 14.27 -13.95 -24.90
C ARG A 373 15.45 -13.05 -25.28
N VAL A 374 15.19 -11.93 -25.96
CA VAL A 374 16.24 -10.99 -26.40
C VAL A 374 16.73 -10.10 -25.26
N ILE A 375 15.81 -9.58 -24.43
CA ILE A 375 16.13 -8.60 -23.39
C ILE A 375 16.43 -9.29 -22.06
N SER A 376 15.40 -9.89 -21.46
CA SER A 376 15.43 -10.66 -20.21
C SER A 376 13.98 -10.93 -19.77
N TYR A 377 13.70 -12.15 -19.30
CA TYR A 377 12.43 -12.49 -18.64
C TYR A 377 12.13 -11.61 -17.42
N TYR A 378 13.17 -11.17 -16.69
CA TYR A 378 13.01 -10.29 -15.53
C TYR A 378 12.50 -8.90 -15.93
N LEU A 379 13.13 -8.28 -16.94
CA LEU A 379 12.75 -6.94 -17.42
C LEU A 379 11.36 -6.95 -18.07
N MET A 380 11.06 -7.99 -18.86
CA MET A 380 9.73 -8.13 -19.46
C MET A 380 8.66 -8.38 -18.39
N GLY A 381 8.97 -9.18 -17.37
CA GLY A 381 8.11 -9.37 -16.21
C GLY A 381 7.82 -8.05 -15.49
N LEU A 382 8.83 -7.21 -15.27
CA LEU A 382 8.66 -5.89 -14.67
C LEU A 382 7.74 -5.00 -15.52
N ALA A 383 7.90 -4.99 -16.85
CA ALA A 383 7.03 -4.26 -17.75
C ALA A 383 5.57 -4.75 -17.66
N GLY A 384 5.35 -6.07 -17.68
CA GLY A 384 4.02 -6.66 -17.51
C GLY A 384 3.37 -6.31 -16.17
N HIS A 385 4.14 -6.31 -15.09
CA HIS A 385 3.68 -5.87 -13.77
C HIS A 385 3.32 -4.38 -13.73
N ILE A 386 4.08 -3.52 -14.42
CA ILE A 386 3.76 -2.09 -14.53
C ILE A 386 2.43 -1.90 -15.25
N VAL A 387 2.22 -2.58 -16.39
CA VAL A 387 0.95 -2.51 -17.13
C VAL A 387 -0.21 -2.97 -16.25
N PHE A 388 -0.04 -4.08 -15.53
CA PHE A 388 -1.03 -4.59 -14.59
C PHE A 388 -1.34 -3.61 -13.45
N ALA A 389 -0.29 -3.05 -12.82
CA ALA A 389 -0.43 -2.09 -11.73
C ALA A 389 -1.12 -0.80 -12.18
N LEU A 390 -0.78 -0.29 -13.37
CA LEU A 390 -1.40 0.91 -13.96
C LEU A 390 -2.89 0.70 -14.26
N GLY A 391 -3.30 -0.48 -14.73
CA GLY A 391 -4.71 -0.77 -14.92
C GLY A 391 -5.48 -0.89 -13.61
N CYS A 392 -4.91 -1.57 -12.61
CA CYS A 392 -5.49 -1.62 -11.26
C CYS A 392 -5.67 -0.22 -10.67
N LEU A 393 -4.64 0.63 -10.83
CA LEU A 393 -4.65 2.03 -10.43
C LEU A 393 -5.75 2.83 -11.16
N GLY A 394 -5.88 2.62 -12.48
CA GLY A 394 -6.92 3.26 -13.30
C GLY A 394 -8.33 2.92 -12.80
N ILE A 395 -8.60 1.65 -12.49
CA ILE A 395 -9.89 1.21 -11.94
C ILE A 395 -10.14 1.88 -10.58
N ILE A 396 -9.15 1.93 -9.69
CA ILE A 396 -9.27 2.57 -8.37
C ILE A 396 -9.59 4.06 -8.51
N ILE A 397 -8.83 4.77 -9.36
CA ILE A 397 -9.02 6.21 -9.56
C ILE A 397 -10.41 6.48 -10.15
N ALA A 398 -10.80 5.76 -11.19
CA ALA A 398 -12.09 5.95 -11.85
C ALA A 398 -13.27 5.68 -10.89
N THR A 399 -13.25 4.55 -10.19
CA THR A 399 -14.31 4.16 -9.25
C THR A 399 -14.42 5.13 -8.08
N ARG A 400 -13.30 5.57 -7.50
CA ARG A 400 -13.30 6.56 -6.41
C ARG A 400 -13.82 7.92 -6.86
N ALA A 401 -13.37 8.40 -8.02
CA ALA A 401 -13.80 9.68 -8.57
C ALA A 401 -15.30 9.66 -8.92
N ILE A 402 -15.78 8.63 -9.62
CA ILE A 402 -17.21 8.46 -9.94
C ILE A 402 -18.03 8.38 -8.65
N GLY A 403 -17.60 7.56 -7.68
CA GLY A 403 -18.28 7.44 -6.40
C GLY A 403 -18.37 8.76 -5.65
N ALA A 404 -17.29 9.56 -5.64
CA ALA A 404 -17.26 10.85 -4.98
C ALA A 404 -18.18 11.87 -5.67
N ILE A 405 -18.20 11.89 -7.02
CA ILE A 405 -19.09 12.76 -7.80
C ILE A 405 -20.55 12.40 -7.54
N VAL A 406 -20.91 11.12 -7.60
CA VAL A 406 -22.27 10.63 -7.32
C VAL A 406 -22.68 10.94 -5.88
N PHE A 407 -21.77 10.73 -4.92
CA PHE A 407 -22.02 11.05 -3.52
C PHE A 407 -22.28 12.55 -3.31
N VAL A 408 -21.42 13.42 -3.85
CA VAL A 408 -21.58 14.87 -3.70
C VAL A 408 -22.86 15.36 -4.39
N GLN A 409 -23.14 14.85 -5.59
CA GLN A 409 -24.35 15.22 -6.33
C GLN A 409 -25.62 14.79 -5.59
N SER A 410 -25.64 13.58 -5.02
CA SER A 410 -26.80 13.09 -4.25
C SER A 410 -26.99 13.81 -2.93
N GLN A 411 -25.90 14.15 -2.22
CA GLN A 411 -25.98 14.75 -0.89
C GLN A 411 -26.21 16.27 -0.92
N PHE A 412 -25.61 16.99 -1.89
CA PHE A 412 -25.60 18.46 -1.93
C PHE A 412 -26.35 19.04 -3.14
N GLY A 413 -26.78 18.20 -4.08
CA GLY A 413 -27.46 18.63 -5.32
C GLY A 413 -26.58 19.39 -6.32
N ASN A 414 -25.31 19.65 -5.98
CA ASN A 414 -24.36 20.37 -6.82
C ASN A 414 -22.92 19.92 -6.56
N LEU A 415 -22.06 20.07 -7.56
CA LEU A 415 -20.64 19.67 -7.49
C LEU A 415 -19.70 20.76 -6.93
N ARG A 416 -20.22 21.89 -6.42
CA ARG A 416 -19.37 22.99 -5.93
C ARG A 416 -18.51 22.56 -4.75
N VAL A 417 -18.98 21.59 -3.95
CA VAL A 417 -18.20 21.05 -2.81
C VAL A 417 -16.83 20.52 -3.26
N LEU A 418 -16.73 19.98 -4.47
CA LEU A 418 -15.47 19.45 -5.00
C LEU A 418 -14.46 20.55 -5.34
N THR A 419 -14.92 21.73 -5.76
CA THR A 419 -14.07 22.81 -6.27
C THR A 419 -13.77 23.91 -5.26
N GLN A 420 -14.64 24.11 -4.26
CA GLN A 420 -14.44 25.09 -3.19
C GLN A 420 -13.31 24.66 -2.24
N THR A 421 -12.58 25.62 -1.68
CA THR A 421 -11.56 25.38 -0.64
C THR A 421 -12.16 25.53 0.75
N CYS A 422 -11.52 24.96 1.77
CA CYS A 422 -11.89 25.12 3.17
C CYS A 422 -10.64 25.44 3.99
N SER A 423 -10.71 26.46 4.85
CA SER A 423 -9.61 26.87 5.72
C SER A 423 -9.10 25.74 6.63
N VAL A 424 -9.99 24.84 7.08
CA VAL A 424 -9.65 23.65 7.88
C VAL A 424 -8.81 22.65 7.07
N ASP A 425 -9.15 22.40 5.80
CA ASP A 425 -8.38 21.49 4.94
C ASP A 425 -6.98 22.05 4.62
N ALA A 426 -6.87 23.38 4.51
CA ALA A 426 -5.59 24.07 4.37
C ALA A 426 -4.75 23.96 5.64
N ALA A 427 -5.34 24.20 6.82
CA ALA A 427 -4.67 24.11 8.11
C ALA A 427 -4.20 22.69 8.46
N LEU A 428 -5.04 21.67 8.19
CA LEU A 428 -4.65 20.27 8.34
C LEU A 428 -3.57 19.89 7.31
N GLY A 429 -3.68 20.39 6.08
CA GLY A 429 -2.65 20.20 5.05
C GLY A 429 -2.33 18.71 4.82
N PRO A 430 -1.04 18.30 4.87
CA PRO A 430 -0.63 16.90 4.72
C PRO A 430 -0.86 16.02 5.96
N ARG A 431 -1.32 16.62 7.08
CA ARG A 431 -1.53 15.92 8.36
C ARG A 431 -2.80 15.06 8.34
N SER A 432 -3.82 15.47 7.59
CA SER A 432 -5.00 14.63 7.32
C SER A 432 -4.78 13.83 6.04
N LYS A 433 -4.90 12.50 6.15
CA LYS A 433 -4.77 11.59 5.02
C LYS A 433 -6.00 11.65 4.12
N LEU A 434 -7.18 11.64 4.72
CA LEU A 434 -8.46 11.60 4.00
C LEU A 434 -9.35 12.78 4.41
N ILE A 435 -10.38 13.04 3.61
CA ILE A 435 -11.44 14.04 3.83
C ILE A 435 -12.78 13.33 4.07
N LEU A 436 -13.63 13.87 4.95
CA LEU A 436 -14.98 13.35 5.17
C LEU A 436 -16.01 14.22 4.41
N LEU A 437 -16.48 13.76 3.24
CA LEU A 437 -17.36 14.56 2.37
C LEU A 437 -18.72 14.83 3.03
N SER A 438 -19.31 13.83 3.68
CA SER A 438 -20.56 13.94 4.45
C SER A 438 -20.45 14.92 5.64
N GLY A 439 -19.22 15.27 6.01
CA GLY A 439 -18.92 16.17 7.11
C GLY A 439 -19.03 17.65 6.77
N TYR A 440 -19.07 18.00 5.49
CA TYR A 440 -19.23 19.39 5.07
C TYR A 440 -20.65 19.91 5.23
N ILE A 441 -20.73 21.23 5.38
CA ILE A 441 -21.90 22.07 5.25
C ILE A 441 -21.56 23.16 4.26
N LEU A 442 -22.46 23.40 3.29
CA LEU A 442 -22.35 24.48 2.34
C LEU A 442 -23.25 25.63 2.80
N GLU A 443 -22.65 26.71 3.30
CA GLU A 443 -23.36 27.92 3.76
C GLU A 443 -22.93 29.09 2.87
N ASN A 444 -23.88 29.76 2.20
CA ASN A 444 -23.61 30.93 1.32
C ASN A 444 -22.52 30.71 0.26
N GLY A 445 -22.34 29.45 -0.20
CA GLY A 445 -21.30 29.10 -1.17
C GLY A 445 -19.92 28.83 -0.57
N GLU A 446 -19.75 28.96 0.75
CA GLU A 446 -18.54 28.64 1.50
C GLU A 446 -18.67 27.28 2.20
N LEU A 447 -17.54 26.56 2.36
CA LEU A 447 -17.51 25.23 2.97
C LEU A 447 -17.10 25.28 4.44
N TYR A 448 -17.88 24.61 5.28
CA TYR A 448 -17.63 24.44 6.71
C TYR A 448 -17.69 22.97 7.11
N TYR A 449 -16.97 22.59 8.16
CA TYR A 449 -17.07 21.27 8.79
C TYR A 449 -18.00 21.30 10.00
N LYS A 450 -18.80 20.25 10.15
CA LYS A 450 -19.55 19.96 11.38
C LYS A 450 -18.59 19.78 12.56
N HIS A 451 -18.97 20.26 13.75
CA HIS A 451 -18.14 20.09 14.95
C HIS A 451 -17.87 18.61 15.28
N SER A 452 -18.84 17.72 15.06
CA SER A 452 -18.68 16.28 15.28
C SER A 452 -17.62 15.64 14.37
N VAL A 453 -17.36 16.26 13.21
CA VAL A 453 -16.37 15.81 12.23
C VAL A 453 -14.99 16.34 12.58
N LEU A 454 -14.90 17.60 13.03
CA LEU A 454 -13.65 18.14 13.57
C LEU A 454 -13.14 17.25 14.71
N LYS A 455 -14.05 16.83 15.61
CA LYS A 455 -13.75 15.84 16.65
C LYS A 455 -13.25 14.51 16.06
N ALA A 456 -13.93 13.97 15.04
CA ALA A 456 -13.53 12.71 14.39
C ALA A 456 -12.14 12.79 13.72
N LEU A 457 -11.78 13.96 13.18
CA LEU A 457 -10.46 14.25 12.63
C LEU A 457 -9.40 14.48 13.72
N GLY A 458 -9.76 14.35 15.00
CA GLY A 458 -8.84 14.55 16.12
C GLY A 458 -8.46 16.01 16.37
N VAL A 459 -9.28 16.94 15.86
CA VAL A 459 -9.12 18.39 16.09
C VAL A 459 -9.68 18.76 17.45
N LEU A 460 -8.92 19.58 18.17
CA LEU A 460 -9.25 20.08 19.50
C LEU A 460 -9.11 21.60 19.52
N LYS A 461 -9.76 22.22 20.51
CA LYS A 461 -9.67 23.64 20.80
C LYS A 461 -8.80 23.84 22.04
N THR A 462 -7.99 24.89 22.05
CA THR A 462 -7.42 25.45 23.27
C THR A 462 -7.63 26.96 23.27
N VAL A 463 -7.80 27.54 24.45
CA VAL A 463 -7.80 28.99 24.65
C VAL A 463 -6.59 29.31 25.51
N GLU A 464 -5.70 30.16 25.00
CA GLU A 464 -4.54 30.62 25.76
C GLU A 464 -4.90 31.88 26.58
N PRO A 465 -4.03 32.31 27.53
CA PRO A 465 -4.32 33.44 28.42
C PRO A 465 -4.59 34.76 27.73
N ASP A 466 -4.18 34.88 26.46
CA ASP A 466 -4.43 36.01 25.57
C ASP A 466 -5.88 36.05 25.02
N GLY A 467 -6.70 35.05 25.34
CA GLY A 467 -8.09 34.93 24.91
C GLY A 467 -8.26 34.43 23.48
N TYR A 468 -7.16 34.16 22.75
CA TYR A 468 -7.24 33.65 21.40
C TYR A 468 -7.56 32.16 21.40
N GLN A 469 -8.42 31.76 20.45
CA GLN A 469 -8.77 30.37 20.22
C GLN A 469 -7.80 29.76 19.22
N TYR A 470 -7.29 28.57 19.53
CA TYR A 470 -6.30 27.88 18.72
C TYR A 470 -6.80 26.52 18.25
N PHE A 471 -6.43 26.18 17.02
CA PHE A 471 -6.70 24.92 16.35
C PHE A 471 -5.60 23.91 16.69
N VAL A 472 -5.93 22.89 17.47
CA VAL A 472 -4.99 21.89 17.99
C VAL A 472 -5.20 20.54 17.33
N HIS A 473 -4.12 19.85 17.02
CA HIS A 473 -4.15 18.52 16.43
C HIS A 473 -3.12 17.58 17.06
N THR A 474 -3.37 16.27 16.98
CA THR A 474 -2.46 15.26 17.50
C THR A 474 -1.36 14.93 16.49
N LYS A 475 -0.10 15.09 16.89
CA LYS A 475 1.06 14.69 16.08
C LYS A 475 1.39 13.21 16.33
N LEU A 476 1.42 12.44 15.25
CA LEU A 476 1.87 11.03 15.26
C LEU A 476 3.37 10.97 14.97
N HIS A 477 4.15 10.40 15.89
CA HIS A 477 5.57 10.09 15.69
C HIS A 477 5.76 8.63 15.29
N TRP A 478 6.98 8.27 14.89
CA TRP A 478 7.32 6.93 14.40
C TRP A 478 7.11 5.83 15.45
N ILE A 479 7.71 5.99 16.63
CA ILE A 479 7.76 4.95 17.66
C ILE A 479 7.21 5.47 18.99
N THR A 480 7.57 6.70 19.37
CA THR A 480 7.19 7.29 20.65
C THR A 480 5.82 7.95 20.58
N MET A 481 5.03 7.83 21.65
CA MET A 481 3.81 8.61 21.85
C MET A 481 4.01 9.48 23.09
N PRO A 482 4.72 10.63 22.95
CA PRO A 482 4.94 11.52 24.08
C PRO A 482 3.60 11.94 24.67
N GLN A 483 3.60 12.30 25.96
CA GLN A 483 2.41 12.82 26.62
C GLN A 483 2.01 14.18 26.03
N SER A 484 2.99 14.98 25.59
CA SER A 484 2.83 16.28 24.92
C SER A 484 2.89 16.16 23.39
N ASN A 485 1.99 15.37 22.81
CA ASN A 485 1.93 15.16 21.35
C ASN A 485 0.90 16.07 20.64
N LEU A 486 0.40 17.09 21.33
CA LEU A 486 -0.58 18.03 20.80
C LEU A 486 0.12 19.29 20.31
N VAL A 487 -0.22 19.71 19.09
CA VAL A 487 0.38 20.87 18.44
C VAL A 487 -0.70 21.83 17.97
N ILE A 488 -0.43 23.12 18.11
CA ILE A 488 -1.23 24.20 17.57
C ILE A 488 -0.85 24.37 16.09
N LEU A 489 -1.84 24.36 15.20
CA LEU A 489 -1.67 24.52 13.75
C LEU A 489 -2.19 25.85 13.22
N GLY A 490 -3.04 26.54 13.98
CA GLY A 490 -3.63 27.80 13.54
C GLY A 490 -4.40 28.53 14.63
N THR A 491 -4.71 29.79 14.36
CA THR A 491 -5.63 30.63 15.13
C THR A 491 -7.03 30.54 14.54
N VAL A 492 -8.06 30.60 15.39
CA VAL A 492 -9.45 30.57 14.97
C VAL A 492 -10.05 31.96 15.11
N THR A 493 -10.47 32.55 13.99
CA THR A 493 -11.09 33.88 13.90
C THR A 493 -12.35 33.79 13.05
N ASN A 494 -13.51 34.23 13.55
CA ASN A 494 -14.79 34.23 12.82
C ASN A 494 -15.13 32.89 12.14
N ARG A 495 -15.02 31.76 12.86
CA ARG A 495 -15.19 30.38 12.35
C ARG A 495 -14.17 29.95 11.28
N ARG A 496 -13.14 30.75 10.98
CA ARG A 496 -12.06 30.41 10.03
C ARG A 496 -10.79 30.02 10.76
N VAL A 497 -9.99 29.16 10.14
CA VAL A 497 -8.69 28.74 10.67
C VAL A 497 -7.58 29.39 9.86
N GLU A 498 -6.78 30.22 10.51
CA GLU A 498 -5.59 30.84 9.93
C GLU A 498 -4.35 30.04 10.34
N PRO A 499 -3.59 29.46 9.40
CA PRO A 499 -2.40 28.68 9.73
C PRO A 499 -1.35 29.50 10.48
N CYS A 500 -0.75 28.93 11.52
CA CYS A 500 0.34 29.54 12.27
C CYS A 500 1.56 28.61 12.38
N PRO A 501 2.74 29.12 12.74
CA PRO A 501 3.90 28.27 13.03
C PRO A 501 3.56 27.20 14.07
N GLU A 502 3.95 25.96 13.79
CA GLU A 502 3.66 24.83 14.67
C GLU A 502 4.32 25.01 16.03
N ARG A 503 3.52 24.98 17.10
CA ARG A 503 4.00 25.05 18.49
C ARG A 503 3.31 24.03 19.38
N LEU A 504 3.98 23.62 20.45
CA LEU A 504 3.41 22.70 21.44
C LEU A 504 2.24 23.34 22.17
N CYS A 505 1.17 22.55 22.38
CA CYS A 505 0.02 22.99 23.15
C CYS A 505 0.28 22.80 24.65
N SER A 506 0.17 23.88 25.42
CA SER A 506 0.24 23.88 26.90
C SER A 506 -1.07 24.28 27.57
N GLY A 507 -2.08 24.71 26.80
CA GLY A 507 -3.36 25.19 27.32
C GLY A 507 -4.37 24.09 27.66
N VAL A 508 -5.48 24.49 28.27
CA VAL A 508 -6.60 23.60 28.60
C VAL A 508 -7.35 23.24 27.32
N LEU A 509 -7.50 21.94 27.08
CA LEU A 509 -8.12 21.41 25.88
C LEU A 509 -9.63 21.30 26.05
N SER A 510 -10.36 21.79 25.06
CA SER A 510 -11.79 21.56 24.88
C SER A 510 -12.07 21.07 23.45
N LEU A 511 -13.34 20.75 23.17
CA LEU A 511 -13.81 20.51 21.82
C LEU A 511 -14.37 21.81 21.22
N PHE A 512 -14.53 21.84 19.91
CA PHE A 512 -15.25 22.90 19.24
C PHE A 512 -16.75 22.60 19.30
N ASP A 513 -17.56 23.58 19.67
CA ASP A 513 -19.02 23.48 19.67
C ASP A 513 -19.65 24.11 18.41
N GLU A 514 -18.83 24.83 17.63
CA GLU A 514 -19.22 25.52 16.41
C GLU A 514 -18.61 24.87 15.16
N THR A 515 -19.16 25.21 14.00
CA THR A 515 -18.66 24.74 12.71
C THR A 515 -17.56 25.67 12.21
N LEU A 516 -16.46 25.08 11.72
CA LEU A 516 -15.29 25.82 11.25
C LEU A 516 -15.07 25.62 9.75
N GLY A 517 -14.60 26.66 9.05
CA GLY A 517 -14.35 26.61 7.62
C GLY A 517 -14.26 28.00 6.98
N GLY A 518 -14.92 28.17 5.85
CA GLY A 518 -14.75 29.35 4.99
C GLY A 518 -13.60 29.20 3.98
N PRO A 519 -13.48 30.14 3.02
CA PRO A 519 -12.43 30.13 2.01
C PRO A 519 -11.06 30.07 2.68
N ALA A 520 -10.19 29.22 2.14
CA ALA A 520 -8.80 29.17 2.56
C ALA A 520 -8.11 30.51 2.20
N PRO A 521 -7.17 31.00 3.03
CA PRO A 521 -6.38 32.17 2.68
C PRO A 521 -5.67 31.92 1.35
N ASP A 522 -5.90 32.81 0.40
CA ASP A 522 -5.43 32.66 -0.97
C ASP A 522 -3.95 33.06 -1.04
N VAL A 523 -3.08 32.06 -1.03
CA VAL A 523 -1.62 32.25 -1.00
C VAL A 523 -1.13 32.98 -2.27
N ASP A 524 -1.83 32.81 -3.39
CA ASP A 524 -1.52 33.47 -4.67
C ASP A 524 -1.88 34.96 -4.66
N ASN A 525 -2.89 35.37 -3.87
CA ASN A 525 -3.28 36.77 -3.74
C ASN A 525 -2.46 37.55 -2.69
N ILE A 526 -1.83 36.87 -1.74
CA ILE A 526 -0.89 37.52 -0.81
C ILE A 526 0.37 37.97 -1.56
N ALA A 527 0.88 37.17 -2.49
CA ALA A 527 1.99 37.58 -3.37
C ALA A 527 1.62 38.81 -4.23
N ASN A 528 0.40 38.84 -4.78
CA ASN A 528 -0.08 39.94 -5.62
C ASN A 528 -0.43 41.22 -4.84
N ALA A 529 -0.96 41.09 -3.61
CA ALA A 529 -1.25 42.20 -2.71
C ALA A 529 0.01 42.88 -2.17
N ILE A 530 1.11 42.12 -2.02
CA ILE A 530 2.42 42.67 -1.65
C ILE A 530 3.01 43.50 -2.80
N THR A 531 2.75 43.13 -4.06
CA THR A 531 3.17 43.92 -5.24
C THR A 531 2.32 45.16 -5.52
N SER A 532 1.05 45.21 -5.11
CA SER A 532 0.15 46.34 -5.39
C SER A 532 0.06 47.39 -4.27
N GLY A 533 0.59 47.09 -3.08
CA GLY A 533 0.50 47.96 -1.89
C GLY A 533 1.72 48.83 -1.57
N THR A 534 2.76 48.90 -2.42
CA THR A 534 4.01 49.61 -2.07
C THR A 534 4.22 50.90 -2.86
N THR A 535 3.37 51.90 -2.64
CA THR A 535 3.69 53.32 -2.91
C THR A 535 3.07 54.24 -1.85
N ARG A 536 3.69 54.29 -0.66
CA ARG A 536 4.01 55.53 0.10
C ARG A 536 4.57 55.19 1.50
N THR A 537 5.90 55.30 1.60
CA THR A 537 6.67 55.79 2.76
C THR A 537 6.27 55.34 4.17
N SER A 538 6.97 54.33 4.70
CA SER A 538 7.72 54.41 5.97
C SER A 538 8.56 53.13 6.14
N ARG A 539 9.89 53.28 6.00
CA ARG A 539 10.89 52.25 6.28
C ARG A 539 11.06 52.11 7.79
N ARG A 540 10.76 50.94 8.36
CA ARG A 540 11.57 50.26 9.40
C ARG A 540 10.99 48.88 9.77
N GLY A 541 11.83 47.86 9.62
CA GLY A 541 11.63 46.51 10.16
C GLY A 541 10.80 45.59 9.26
N ILE A 542 11.13 44.30 9.25
CA ILE A 542 10.44 43.20 8.53
C ILE A 542 10.83 43.09 7.04
N LEU A 543 12.10 42.77 6.78
CA LEU A 543 12.46 42.03 5.57
C LEU A 543 13.70 41.17 5.83
N LYS A 544 13.55 40.12 6.65
CA LYS A 544 14.57 39.06 6.81
C LYS A 544 14.00 37.84 7.53
N CYS A 545 13.04 37.14 6.93
CA CYS A 545 12.67 35.78 7.35
C CYS A 545 11.82 35.14 6.26
N PHE A 546 12.45 34.57 5.23
CA PHE A 546 11.94 33.42 4.47
C PHE A 546 13.02 32.98 3.47
N SER A 547 14.14 32.50 3.99
CA SER A 547 15.05 31.57 3.33
C SER A 547 16.28 31.45 4.20
N GLU A 548 16.33 30.45 5.07
CA GLU A 548 17.61 29.85 5.46
C GLU A 548 17.37 28.45 6.03
N ARG A 549 17.97 27.47 5.36
CA ARG A 549 18.15 26.11 5.85
C ARG A 549 19.06 26.18 7.07
N VAL A 550 18.62 25.62 8.19
CA VAL A 550 19.53 25.36 9.31
C VAL A 550 20.35 24.11 8.96
N CYS A 551 21.58 24.35 8.49
CA CYS A 551 22.70 23.46 8.73
C CYS A 551 23.08 23.60 10.21
N CYS A 552 22.99 22.53 11.00
CA CYS A 552 23.61 22.51 12.32
C CYS A 552 25.08 22.11 12.15
N SER A 553 25.98 23.09 12.19
CA SER A 553 27.37 22.89 12.60
C SER A 553 27.46 23.18 14.09
N SER A 554 28.08 22.24 14.81
CA SER A 554 28.46 22.35 16.21
C SER A 554 29.56 23.40 16.39
N ASP A 555 29.50 24.11 17.52
CA ASP A 555 30.59 24.54 18.41
C ASP A 555 30.01 25.63 19.33
N VAL A 556 30.35 25.86 20.60
CA VAL A 556 31.28 25.40 21.65
C VAL A 556 30.96 26.36 22.82
N ASN A 557 31.05 25.93 24.09
CA ASN A 557 31.49 26.75 25.26
C ASN A 557 31.21 25.98 26.60
N PRO A 558 31.89 26.31 27.70
CA PRO A 558 33.24 25.89 28.08
C PRO A 558 33.23 24.91 29.28
N ALA A 559 34.31 24.14 29.47
CA ALA A 559 34.53 23.30 30.67
C ALA A 559 34.99 24.13 31.89
N PRO A 560 34.80 23.64 33.13
CA PRO A 560 35.94 23.11 33.91
C PRO A 560 35.56 22.03 34.98
N PRO A 561 36.48 21.50 35.80
CA PRO A 561 37.84 21.04 35.56
C PRO A 561 38.00 19.51 35.77
N THR A 562 39.13 19.01 35.32
CA THR A 562 39.58 17.61 35.32
C THR A 562 39.98 17.08 36.69
N THR A 563 39.55 15.85 37.02
CA THR A 563 40.28 14.94 37.92
C THR A 563 40.92 13.82 37.10
N ARG A 564 42.25 13.74 37.18
CA ARG A 564 43.10 12.78 36.50
C ARG A 564 43.02 11.42 37.19
N ILE A 565 42.87 10.36 36.41
CA ILE A 565 43.47 9.05 36.71
C ILE A 565 44.21 8.60 35.43
N LYS A 566 45.46 8.19 35.62
CA LYS A 566 46.47 7.90 34.60
C LYS A 566 46.72 6.38 34.56
N VAL A 567 47.45 5.97 33.51
CA VAL A 567 48.15 4.68 33.29
C VAL A 567 47.30 3.64 32.53
N GLY A 568 47.77 3.03 31.44
CA GLY A 568 49.07 3.04 30.77
C GLY A 568 48.96 2.45 29.36
N GLY A 569 49.85 2.88 28.47
CA GLY A 569 49.87 2.48 27.07
C GLY A 569 50.55 1.14 26.80
N LEU A 570 50.22 0.58 25.65
CA LEU A 570 51.08 -0.30 24.85
C LEU A 570 50.75 -0.06 23.37
N SER A 571 51.80 0.18 22.61
CA SER A 571 51.88 0.49 21.19
C SER A 571 51.45 -0.66 20.29
N ASN A 572 50.85 -0.35 19.14
CA ASN A 572 51.38 -0.73 17.82
C ASN A 572 50.59 -0.04 16.71
N GLU A 573 51.33 0.53 15.75
CA GLU A 573 50.86 1.13 14.51
C GLU A 573 50.16 0.09 13.62
N GLU A 574 48.95 0.39 13.15
CA GLU A 574 48.43 -0.17 11.90
C GLU A 574 47.61 0.90 11.15
N ILE A 575 47.98 1.06 9.87
CA ILE A 575 47.50 2.01 8.88
C ILE A 575 46.01 1.76 8.55
N PRO A 576 45.15 2.78 8.37
CA PRO A 576 43.72 2.56 8.13
C PRO A 576 43.47 2.02 6.70
N ARG A 577 42.83 0.84 6.62
CA ARG A 577 42.35 0.26 5.35
C ARG A 577 41.25 1.13 4.74
N GLN A 578 41.49 1.50 3.49
CA GLN A 578 40.54 2.12 2.58
C GLN A 578 39.37 1.14 2.32
N VAL A 579 38.15 1.56 2.63
CA VAL A 579 36.93 0.81 2.31
C VAL A 579 36.63 0.99 0.82
N VAL A 580 36.77 -0.08 0.04
CA VAL A 580 36.47 -0.12 -1.40
C VAL A 580 35.09 -0.79 -1.62
N PRO A 581 34.22 -0.28 -2.51
CA PRO A 581 32.91 -0.87 -2.79
C PRO A 581 32.98 -2.27 -3.42
N ALA A 582 32.00 -3.13 -3.09
CA ALA A 582 31.97 -4.58 -3.36
C ALA A 582 31.98 -5.02 -4.85
N TRP A 583 31.80 -4.12 -5.81
CA TRP A 583 31.85 -4.48 -7.24
C TRP A 583 33.28 -4.63 -7.78
N GLN A 584 34.29 -4.11 -7.05
CA GLN A 584 35.70 -4.13 -7.48
C GLN A 584 36.46 -5.38 -6.98
N ALA A 585 35.85 -6.21 -6.14
CA ALA A 585 36.44 -7.46 -5.64
C ALA A 585 36.21 -8.67 -6.56
N MET A 586 35.36 -8.54 -7.59
CA MET A 586 34.97 -9.67 -8.46
C MET A 586 35.89 -9.88 -9.67
N SER A 587 36.88 -9.02 -9.93
CA SER A 587 37.79 -9.17 -11.07
C SER A 587 39.11 -9.92 -10.76
N LEU A 588 39.38 -10.24 -9.49
CA LEU A 588 40.66 -10.83 -9.05
C LEU A 588 40.59 -12.32 -8.67
N ASN A 589 39.41 -12.95 -8.70
CA ASN A 589 39.24 -14.37 -8.34
C ASN A 589 39.01 -15.31 -9.53
N SER A 590 39.11 -14.83 -10.78
CA SER A 590 38.93 -15.65 -11.98
C SER A 590 40.23 -16.28 -12.53
N SER A 591 41.38 -16.16 -11.84
CA SER A 591 42.68 -16.56 -12.38
C SER A 591 43.38 -17.71 -11.63
N ARG A 592 42.65 -18.49 -10.83
CA ARG A 592 43.18 -19.75 -10.28
C ARG A 592 42.11 -20.82 -10.39
N TYR A 593 42.11 -21.53 -11.50
CA TYR A 593 41.90 -22.98 -11.63
C TYR A 593 41.81 -23.28 -13.14
N ILE A 594 42.37 -24.44 -13.53
CA ILE A 594 42.49 -25.02 -14.89
C ILE A 594 43.87 -24.78 -15.54
N GLN A 595 44.81 -25.67 -15.20
CA GLN A 595 45.86 -26.15 -16.09
C GLN A 595 45.38 -27.44 -16.76
N VAL A 596 45.22 -27.46 -18.09
CA VAL A 596 45.19 -28.68 -18.95
C VAL A 596 45.71 -28.26 -20.35
N PRO A 597 46.46 -29.09 -21.11
CA PRO A 597 47.46 -28.62 -22.06
C PRO A 597 46.96 -28.35 -23.49
N ARG A 598 47.87 -27.70 -24.22
CA ARG A 598 47.81 -27.12 -25.56
C ARG A 598 47.82 -28.18 -26.67
N SER A 599 46.87 -28.11 -27.61
CA SER A 599 47.00 -28.65 -28.97
C SER A 599 46.23 -27.79 -29.99
N GLU A 600 46.99 -27.21 -30.93
CA GLU A 600 46.72 -26.87 -32.35
C GLU A 600 45.32 -26.36 -32.74
N LEU A 601 45.15 -25.05 -32.98
CA LEU A 601 45.28 -24.32 -34.27
C LEU A 601 44.16 -24.63 -35.29
N ASN A 602 43.17 -23.73 -35.41
CA ASN A 602 42.95 -23.01 -36.67
C ASN A 602 41.96 -21.84 -36.50
N THR A 603 42.46 -20.69 -36.91
CA THR A 603 41.77 -19.43 -37.18
C THR A 603 40.76 -19.59 -38.31
N ASP A 604 39.55 -19.05 -38.12
CA ASP A 604 38.87 -18.32 -39.18
C ASP A 604 38.12 -17.13 -38.59
N ALA A 605 38.54 -15.96 -39.04
CA ALA A 605 37.99 -14.67 -38.67
C ALA A 605 36.85 -14.31 -39.63
N SER A 606 35.68 -13.99 -39.09
CA SER A 606 34.66 -13.23 -39.82
C SER A 606 34.15 -12.09 -38.95
N THR A 607 34.71 -10.93 -39.23
CA THR A 607 34.35 -9.60 -38.72
C THR A 607 32.89 -9.26 -39.08
N ILE A 608 32.07 -8.91 -38.09
CA ILE A 608 30.77 -8.26 -38.31
C ILE A 608 30.85 -6.86 -37.71
N GLU A 609 30.82 -5.86 -38.59
CA GLU A 609 30.72 -4.44 -38.24
C GLU A 609 29.36 -4.11 -37.59
N LEU A 610 29.40 -3.55 -36.37
CA LEU A 610 28.26 -2.87 -35.76
C LEU A 610 28.18 -1.43 -36.31
N LYS A 611 27.19 -1.16 -37.17
CA LYS A 611 26.75 0.21 -37.47
C LYS A 611 25.92 0.77 -36.31
N SER A 612 26.51 1.71 -35.61
CA SER A 612 25.88 2.63 -34.66
C SER A 612 24.78 3.46 -35.36
N ALA A 613 23.53 3.35 -34.92
CA ALA A 613 22.49 4.35 -35.16
C ALA A 613 22.24 5.14 -33.86
N LYS A 614 22.33 6.47 -33.97
CA LYS A 614 22.21 7.46 -32.90
C LYS A 614 20.75 7.62 -32.44
N LEU A 615 20.64 7.88 -31.12
CA LEU A 615 19.57 8.45 -30.29
C LEU A 615 18.26 8.88 -30.97
#